data_AF-A0A136LYJ6-F1
#
_entry.id   AF-A0A136LYJ6-F1
#
_cell.length_a   1.000
_cell.length_b   1.000
_cell.length_c   1.000
_cell.angle_alpha   90.00
_cell.angle_beta   90.00
_cell.angle_gamma   90.00
#
_symmetry.space_group_name_H-M   'P 1'
#
loop_
_entity.id
_entity.type
_entity.pdbx_description
1 polymer ?
#
loop_
_entity_poly.entity_id
_entity_poly.type
_entity_poly.pdbx_seq_one_letter_code
_entity_poly.pdbx_strand_id
1 'polypeptide(L)'
;MSQRSLYPGSVLHIFNRGSKKELIFQDNADYERFLLKAFEINQTTKNRIINYCLLPNHFHFLIAASDMKSIPRFMHRLQVSHSRYYMYKYHTVGRVFQGRYKSVVVNSDAQLRALTRYIHRNPVEYFNSPEALKTYPWSSYQSFGGDQDSIIKAEDKGVVLSLFNSVSEYRDFIEADEVLIQSYVKSEAISYRQLDLKVKPVD
;
A
#
# COMPACT_ATOMS: atom_id res chain seq x y z
N MET A 1 9.22 -13.97 -19.33
CA MET A 1 8.75 -14.59 -18.08
C MET A 1 7.25 -14.69 -18.15
N SER A 2 6.69 -15.89 -17.95
CA SER A 2 5.24 -16.15 -18.01
C SER A 2 4.50 -15.27 -17.01
N GLN A 3 3.68 -14.34 -17.49
CA GLN A 3 2.80 -13.53 -16.66
C GLN A 3 1.67 -14.44 -16.20
N ARG A 4 1.81 -15.05 -15.01
CA ARG A 4 0.73 -15.86 -14.41
C ARG A 4 -0.55 -15.03 -14.34
N SER A 5 -1.62 -15.60 -14.86
CA SER A 5 -2.95 -14.98 -14.94
C SER A 5 -3.49 -14.67 -13.54
N LEU A 6 -4.20 -13.54 -13.39
CA LEU A 6 -4.91 -13.20 -12.16
C LEU A 6 -6.03 -14.22 -11.89
N TYR A 7 -6.07 -14.81 -10.69
CA TYR A 7 -7.13 -15.73 -10.25
C TYR A 7 -7.65 -15.35 -8.85
N PRO A 8 -8.87 -15.79 -8.46
CA PRO A 8 -9.38 -15.60 -7.09
C PRO A 8 -8.37 -16.02 -6.02
N GLY A 9 -8.09 -15.16 -5.05
CA GLY A 9 -7.10 -15.36 -4.00
C GLY A 9 -5.68 -14.90 -4.34
N SER A 10 -5.41 -14.49 -5.59
CA SER A 10 -4.12 -13.88 -5.95
C SER A 10 -3.87 -12.64 -5.10
N VAL A 11 -2.68 -12.56 -4.49
CA VAL A 11 -2.23 -11.39 -3.73
C VAL A 11 -1.57 -10.40 -4.69
N LEU A 12 -1.95 -9.13 -4.60
CA LEU A 12 -1.42 -8.06 -5.42
C LEU A 12 -0.90 -6.92 -4.57
N HIS A 13 0.29 -6.43 -4.92
CA HIS A 13 0.72 -5.09 -4.53
C HIS A 13 0.10 -4.09 -5.48
N ILE A 14 -0.68 -3.15 -4.95
CA ILE A 14 -1.43 -2.14 -5.70
C ILE A 14 -1.00 -0.77 -5.21
N PHE A 15 -0.75 0.15 -6.14
CA PHE A 15 -0.30 1.48 -5.78
C PHE A 15 -0.66 2.52 -6.83
N ASN A 16 -0.78 3.77 -6.40
CA ASN A 16 -0.86 4.93 -7.29
C ASN A 16 -0.33 6.18 -6.57
N ARG A 17 -0.04 7.21 -7.35
CA ARG A 17 0.50 8.48 -6.86
C ARG A 17 -0.15 9.68 -7.53
N GLY A 18 0.04 10.84 -6.91
CA GLY A 18 -0.37 12.13 -7.42
C GLY A 18 0.21 12.42 -8.80
N SER A 19 -0.59 13.05 -9.65
CA SER A 19 -0.10 13.62 -10.90
C SER A 19 1.04 14.59 -10.59
N LYS A 20 2.13 14.54 -11.35
CA LYS A 20 3.35 15.34 -11.09
C LYS A 20 3.93 15.20 -9.67
N LYS A 21 3.60 14.11 -8.95
CA LYS A 21 3.97 13.86 -7.54
C LYS A 21 3.34 14.85 -6.53
N GLU A 22 2.28 15.52 -6.94
CA GLU A 22 1.49 16.39 -6.07
C GLU A 22 0.86 15.62 -4.91
N LEU A 23 0.52 16.35 -3.85
CA LEU A 23 -0.20 15.78 -2.71
C LEU A 23 -1.59 15.30 -3.13
N ILE A 24 -1.92 14.08 -2.77
CA ILE A 24 -3.26 13.50 -2.88
C ILE A 24 -4.00 13.49 -1.54
N PHE A 25 -3.28 13.76 -0.44
CA PHE A 25 -3.83 14.01 0.89
C PHE A 25 -3.15 15.25 1.48
N GLN A 26 -3.90 16.31 1.74
CA GLN A 26 -3.37 17.56 2.32
C GLN A 26 -3.60 17.64 3.84
N ASP A 27 -4.67 17.01 4.35
CA ASP A 27 -4.97 16.97 5.78
C ASP A 27 -5.53 15.60 6.22
N ASN A 28 -5.67 15.41 7.54
CA ASN A 28 -6.13 14.15 8.14
C ASN A 28 -7.49 13.69 7.61
N ALA A 29 -8.41 14.61 7.32
CA ALA A 29 -9.75 14.26 6.84
C ALA A 29 -9.71 13.60 5.45
N ASP A 30 -8.68 13.91 4.63
CA ASP A 30 -8.51 13.24 3.35
C ASP A 30 -8.17 11.75 3.52
N TYR A 31 -7.28 11.44 4.47
CA TYR A 31 -6.86 10.06 4.75
C TYR A 31 -8.02 9.26 5.35
N GLU A 32 -8.71 9.81 6.36
CA GLU A 32 -9.88 9.19 6.99
C GLU A 32 -10.95 8.87 5.97
N ARG A 33 -11.29 9.84 5.11
CA ARG A 33 -12.26 9.65 4.05
C ARG A 33 -11.80 8.57 3.06
N PHE A 34 -10.52 8.56 2.69
CA PHE A 34 -10.01 7.57 1.75
C PHE A 34 -10.12 6.14 2.29
N LEU A 35 -9.75 5.94 3.55
CA LEU A 35 -9.89 4.65 4.24
C LEU A 35 -11.36 4.26 4.41
N LEU A 36 -12.22 5.19 4.82
CA LEU A 36 -13.67 4.94 4.92
C LEU A 36 -14.26 4.51 3.57
N LYS A 37 -13.93 5.22 2.48
CA LYS A 37 -14.38 4.83 1.13
C LYS A 37 -13.81 3.49 0.70
N ALA A 38 -12.56 3.18 1.05
CA ALA A 38 -11.97 1.87 0.78
C ALA A 38 -12.78 0.76 1.49
N PHE A 39 -13.08 0.93 2.79
CA PHE A 39 -13.91 0.00 3.54
C PHE A 39 -15.30 -0.19 2.92
N GLU A 40 -16.03 0.89 2.64
CA GLU A 40 -17.37 0.85 2.07
C GLU A 40 -17.40 0.17 0.69
N ILE A 41 -16.46 0.49 -0.19
CA ILE A 41 -16.37 -0.14 -1.51
C ILE A 41 -16.07 -1.63 -1.33
N ASN A 42 -15.20 -1.97 -0.38
CA ASN A 42 -14.82 -3.36 -0.13
C ASN A 42 -15.96 -4.22 0.40
N GLN A 43 -17.00 -3.64 1.01
CA GLN A 43 -18.22 -4.37 1.37
C GLN A 43 -18.90 -5.03 0.17
N THR A 44 -18.68 -4.53 -1.04
CA THR A 44 -19.24 -5.10 -2.28
C THR A 44 -18.20 -5.85 -3.12
N THR A 45 -16.93 -5.43 -3.11
CA THR A 45 -15.88 -6.12 -3.87
C THR A 45 -15.31 -7.33 -3.14
N LYS A 46 -15.52 -7.44 -1.82
CA LYS A 46 -15.18 -8.60 -0.99
C LYS A 46 -13.70 -9.02 -1.03
N ASN A 47 -12.79 -8.08 -1.32
CA ASN A 47 -11.36 -8.37 -1.30
C ASN A 47 -10.87 -8.51 0.14
N ARG A 48 -9.72 -9.15 0.32
CA ARG A 48 -9.02 -9.20 1.60
C ARG A 48 -7.91 -8.16 1.58
N ILE A 49 -8.06 -7.06 2.31
CA ILE A 49 -7.02 -6.04 2.44
C ILE A 49 -6.06 -6.53 3.52
N ILE A 50 -4.81 -6.79 3.15
CA ILE A 50 -3.81 -7.43 4.02
C ILE A 50 -3.00 -6.36 4.76
N ASN A 51 -2.49 -5.36 4.04
CA ASN A 51 -1.83 -4.19 4.62
C ASN A 51 -2.01 -2.96 3.72
N TYR A 52 -1.73 -1.78 4.27
CA TYR A 52 -1.69 -0.53 3.51
C TYR A 52 -0.73 0.47 4.12
N CYS A 53 -0.33 1.45 3.29
CA CYS A 53 0.28 2.70 3.72
C CYS A 53 -0.17 3.81 2.77
N LEU A 54 -0.70 4.90 3.32
CA LEU A 54 -1.08 6.10 2.59
C LEU A 54 -0.08 7.19 2.92
N LEU A 55 0.60 7.74 1.94
CA LEU A 55 1.54 8.86 2.08
C LEU A 55 1.01 10.09 1.38
N PRO A 56 1.50 11.31 1.72
CA PRO A 56 0.89 12.54 1.24
C PRO A 56 0.68 12.61 -0.27
N ASN A 57 1.59 12.04 -1.08
CA ASN A 57 1.50 12.03 -2.53
C ASN A 57 1.23 10.64 -3.17
N HIS A 58 1.09 9.56 -2.40
CA HIS A 58 0.85 8.23 -2.98
C HIS A 58 0.29 7.23 -1.96
N PHE A 59 -0.14 6.06 -2.43
CA PHE A 59 -0.59 4.99 -1.53
C PHE A 59 -0.15 3.63 -2.03
N HIS A 60 -0.04 2.69 -1.09
CA HIS A 60 0.19 1.28 -1.32
C HIS A 60 -0.85 0.43 -0.59
N PHE A 61 -1.31 -0.62 -1.26
CA PHE A 61 -2.11 -1.69 -0.69
C PHE A 61 -1.49 -3.04 -1.04
N LEU A 62 -1.65 -4.00 -0.14
CA LEU A 62 -1.51 -5.42 -0.44
C LEU A 62 -2.89 -6.06 -0.30
N ILE A 63 -3.43 -6.62 -1.38
CA ILE A 63 -4.81 -7.11 -1.42
C ILE A 63 -4.86 -8.50 -2.05
N ALA A 64 -5.54 -9.45 -1.41
CA ALA A 64 -5.96 -10.68 -2.08
C ALA A 64 -7.28 -10.44 -2.81
N ALA A 65 -7.27 -10.64 -4.13
CA ALA A 65 -8.43 -10.43 -4.99
C ALA A 65 -9.51 -11.48 -4.71
N SER A 66 -10.77 -11.08 -4.58
CA SER A 66 -11.89 -12.04 -4.43
C SER A 66 -12.24 -12.72 -5.75
N ASP A 67 -12.16 -11.96 -6.85
CA ASP A 67 -12.36 -12.44 -8.22
C ASP A 67 -11.51 -11.63 -9.23
N MET A 68 -11.47 -12.05 -10.49
CA MET A 68 -10.64 -11.41 -11.53
C MET A 68 -10.96 -9.92 -11.81
N LYS A 69 -12.16 -9.46 -11.46
CA LYS A 69 -12.67 -8.10 -11.69
C LYS A 69 -12.77 -7.27 -10.40
N SER A 70 -12.58 -7.89 -9.24
CA SER A 70 -12.72 -7.29 -7.92
C SER A 70 -11.77 -6.12 -7.67
N ILE A 71 -10.48 -6.28 -7.99
CA ILE A 71 -9.46 -5.22 -7.88
C ILE A 71 -9.74 -4.06 -8.85
N PRO A 72 -9.97 -4.29 -10.17
CA PRO A 72 -10.38 -3.22 -11.08
C PRO A 72 -11.59 -2.42 -10.59
N ARG A 73 -12.66 -3.10 -10.11
CA ARG A 73 -13.86 -2.43 -9.57
C ARG A 73 -13.54 -1.62 -8.32
N PHE A 74 -12.77 -2.19 -7.40
CA PHE A 74 -12.35 -1.54 -6.15
C PHE A 74 -11.57 -0.26 -6.45
N MET A 75 -10.50 -0.37 -7.23
CA MET A 75 -9.61 0.75 -7.52
C MET A 75 -10.28 1.84 -8.36
N HIS A 76 -11.11 1.47 -9.34
CA HIS A 76 -11.86 2.45 -10.13
C HIS A 76 -12.77 3.30 -9.23
N ARG A 77 -13.58 2.66 -8.38
CA ARG A 77 -14.50 3.35 -7.48
C ARG A 77 -13.76 4.22 -6.46
N LEU A 78 -12.66 3.71 -5.89
CA LEU A 78 -11.89 4.42 -4.88
C LEU A 78 -11.22 5.67 -5.47
N GLN A 79 -10.54 5.53 -6.61
CA GLN A 79 -9.82 6.65 -7.24
C GLN A 79 -10.76 7.72 -7.78
N VAL A 80 -11.89 7.34 -8.37
CA VAL A 80 -12.92 8.29 -8.82
C VAL A 80 -13.54 9.02 -7.63
N SER A 81 -13.91 8.29 -6.58
CA SER A 81 -14.48 8.87 -5.36
C SER A 81 -13.52 9.85 -4.68
N HIS A 82 -12.22 9.54 -4.64
CA HIS A 82 -11.21 10.42 -4.07
C HIS A 82 -10.98 11.65 -4.95
N SER A 83 -10.80 11.45 -6.26
CA SER A 83 -10.53 12.56 -7.19
C SER A 83 -11.64 13.60 -7.18
N ARG A 84 -12.91 13.17 -7.18
CA ARG A 84 -14.07 14.08 -7.15
C ARG A 84 -14.13 14.88 -5.85
N TYR A 85 -13.86 14.23 -4.71
CA TYR A 85 -13.82 14.90 -3.41
C TYR A 85 -12.68 15.89 -3.32
N TYR A 86 -11.48 15.49 -3.72
CA TYR A 86 -10.30 16.34 -3.66
C TYR A 86 -10.50 17.61 -4.52
N MET A 87 -11.00 17.45 -5.75
CA MET A 87 -11.31 18.59 -6.63
C MET A 87 -12.36 19.53 -6.03
N TYR A 88 -13.41 18.97 -5.40
CA TYR A 88 -14.45 19.75 -4.74
C TYR A 88 -13.89 20.52 -3.53
N LYS A 89 -13.16 19.84 -2.64
CA LYS A 89 -12.64 20.41 -1.39
C LYS A 89 -11.57 21.48 -1.64
N TYR A 90 -10.68 21.23 -2.59
CA TYR A 90 -9.53 22.11 -2.85
C TYR A 90 -9.71 23.02 -4.07
N HIS A 91 -10.92 23.06 -4.65
CA HIS A 91 -11.23 23.87 -5.84
C HIS A 91 -10.25 23.67 -7.00
N THR A 92 -9.77 22.43 -7.19
CA THR A 92 -8.82 22.09 -8.25
C THR A 92 -9.52 21.47 -9.46
N VAL A 93 -8.85 21.50 -10.61
CA VAL A 93 -9.29 20.84 -11.86
C VAL A 93 -8.17 19.95 -12.39
N GLY A 94 -8.51 19.00 -13.27
CA GLY A 94 -7.53 18.16 -13.95
C GLY A 94 -7.44 16.75 -13.37
N ARG A 95 -6.23 16.20 -13.21
CA ARG A 95 -6.02 14.81 -12.75
C ARG A 95 -5.35 14.81 -11.38
N VAL A 96 -6.00 14.20 -10.39
CA VAL A 96 -5.41 13.98 -9.05
C VAL A 96 -4.33 12.90 -9.11
N PHE A 97 -4.60 11.78 -9.77
CA PHE A 97 -3.65 10.68 -9.91
C PHE A 97 -2.88 10.70 -11.25
N GLN A 98 -1.68 10.12 -11.28
CA GLN A 98 -0.85 9.96 -12.49
C GLN A 98 -1.36 8.85 -13.45
N GLY A 99 -2.67 8.71 -13.60
CA GLY A 99 -3.33 7.70 -14.43
C GLY A 99 -3.88 6.52 -13.62
N ARG A 100 -4.00 5.36 -14.27
CA ARG A 100 -4.50 4.13 -13.66
C ARG A 100 -3.53 3.66 -12.56
N TYR A 101 -4.07 3.04 -11.51
CA TYR A 101 -3.26 2.31 -10.54
C TYR A 101 -2.33 1.29 -11.23
N LYS A 102 -1.19 1.06 -10.62
CA LYS A 102 -0.29 -0.04 -10.96
C LYS A 102 -0.58 -1.21 -10.03
N SER A 103 -0.42 -2.43 -10.55
CA SER A 103 -0.57 -3.64 -9.75
C SER A 103 0.43 -4.70 -10.19
N VAL A 104 0.98 -5.44 -9.23
CA VAL A 104 1.85 -6.57 -9.49
C VAL A 104 1.42 -7.76 -8.64
N VAL A 105 1.34 -8.94 -9.26
CA VAL A 105 1.00 -10.19 -8.60
C VAL A 105 2.19 -10.66 -7.76
N VAL A 106 1.90 -11.07 -6.53
CA VAL A 106 2.87 -11.67 -5.61
C VAL A 106 2.92 -13.19 -5.86
N ASN A 107 4.10 -13.71 -6.15
CA ASN A 107 4.29 -15.09 -6.63
C ASN A 107 5.08 -15.98 -5.64
N SER A 108 5.59 -15.43 -4.55
CA SER A 108 6.35 -16.18 -3.55
C SER A 108 6.22 -15.57 -2.15
N ASP A 109 6.43 -16.40 -1.12
CA ASP A 109 6.47 -15.95 0.27
C ASP A 109 7.62 -14.97 0.53
N ALA A 110 8.75 -15.16 -0.15
CA ALA A 110 9.87 -14.22 -0.09
C ALA A 110 9.48 -12.83 -0.61
N GLN A 111 8.77 -12.77 -1.74
CA GLN A 111 8.24 -11.52 -2.28
C GLN A 111 7.19 -10.90 -1.36
N LEU A 112 6.32 -11.72 -0.76
CA LEU A 112 5.31 -11.29 0.20
C LEU A 112 5.95 -10.66 1.46
N ARG A 113 6.97 -11.30 2.03
CA ARG A 113 7.77 -10.75 3.15
C ARG A 113 8.46 -9.44 2.77
N ALA A 114 9.08 -9.37 1.59
CA ALA A 114 9.75 -8.15 1.13
C ALA A 114 8.75 -6.99 0.96
N LEU A 115 7.59 -7.26 0.37
CA LEU A 115 6.56 -6.25 0.09
C LEU A 115 5.89 -5.72 1.36
N THR A 116 5.57 -6.57 2.34
CA THR A 116 4.99 -6.09 3.60
C THR A 116 5.95 -5.16 4.33
N ARG A 117 7.25 -5.48 4.33
CA ARG A 117 8.29 -4.59 4.87
C ARG A 117 8.39 -3.29 4.11
N TYR A 118 8.44 -3.34 2.79
CA TYR A 118 8.49 -2.16 1.93
C TYR A 118 7.31 -1.21 2.21
N ILE A 119 6.09 -1.74 2.28
CA ILE A 119 4.88 -0.93 2.48
C ILE A 119 4.90 -0.25 3.86
N HIS A 120 5.23 -0.98 4.93
CA HIS A 120 5.24 -0.41 6.26
C HIS A 120 6.39 0.57 6.53
N ARG A 121 7.54 0.38 5.88
CA ARG A 121 8.69 1.27 6.00
C ARG A 121 8.64 2.48 5.07
N ASN A 122 7.66 2.57 4.17
CA ASN A 122 7.57 3.70 3.25
C ASN A 122 7.56 5.08 3.95
N PRO A 123 6.90 5.27 5.12
CA PRO A 123 7.00 6.51 5.88
C PRO A 123 8.44 6.85 6.31
N VAL A 124 9.27 5.86 6.63
CA VAL A 124 10.67 6.09 7.01
C VAL A 124 11.44 6.71 5.85
N GLU A 125 11.29 6.17 4.64
CA GLU A 125 11.94 6.71 3.44
C GLU A 125 11.35 8.07 3.05
N TYR A 126 10.02 8.23 3.13
CA TYR A 126 9.33 9.47 2.74
C TYR A 126 9.67 10.66 3.66
N PHE A 127 9.72 10.44 4.98
CA PHE A 127 10.00 11.48 5.97
C PHE A 127 11.47 11.54 6.40
N ASN A 128 12.31 10.62 5.91
CA ASN A 128 13.70 10.45 6.34
C ASN A 128 13.82 10.35 7.89
N SER A 129 12.93 9.57 8.51
CA SER A 129 12.82 9.43 9.97
C SER A 129 12.48 7.99 10.34
N PRO A 130 13.38 7.25 11.03
CA PRO A 130 13.09 5.91 11.55
C PRO A 130 11.86 5.85 12.46
N GLU A 131 11.61 6.92 13.22
CA GLU A 131 10.49 7.04 14.15
C GLU A 131 9.15 6.96 13.42
N ALA A 132 9.09 7.41 12.15
CA ALA A 132 7.89 7.38 11.33
C ALA A 132 7.31 5.96 11.16
N LEU A 133 8.12 4.90 11.24
CA LEU A 133 7.61 3.53 11.21
C LEU A 133 6.60 3.29 12.33
N LYS A 134 6.89 3.80 13.53
CA LYS A 134 6.09 3.57 14.73
C LYS A 134 5.04 4.65 14.96
N THR A 135 5.23 5.86 14.45
CA THR A 135 4.37 7.01 14.76
C THR A 135 3.43 7.40 13.63
N TYR A 136 3.66 6.95 12.39
CA TYR A 136 2.86 7.40 11.25
C TYR A 136 1.47 6.72 11.23
N PRO A 137 0.37 7.49 11.39
CA PRO A 137 -0.96 6.93 11.64
C PRO A 137 -1.63 6.35 10.39
N TRP A 138 -1.16 6.71 9.20
CA TRP A 138 -1.77 6.31 7.93
C TRP A 138 -1.12 5.05 7.33
N SER A 139 -0.56 4.20 8.19
CA SER A 139 0.00 2.89 7.87
C SER A 139 -0.67 1.84 8.74
N SER A 140 -0.93 0.67 8.19
CA SER A 140 -1.47 -0.43 8.98
C SER A 140 -0.43 -1.13 9.86
N TYR A 141 0.80 -0.62 9.96
CA TYR A 141 1.88 -1.28 10.73
C TYR A 141 1.51 -1.51 12.19
N GLN A 142 0.95 -0.48 12.86
CA GLN A 142 0.60 -0.58 14.27
C GLN A 142 -0.41 -1.70 14.54
N SER A 143 -1.34 -1.94 13.60
CA SER A 143 -2.35 -2.97 13.74
C SER A 143 -1.80 -4.40 13.63
N PHE A 144 -0.54 -4.58 13.21
CA PHE A 144 0.10 -5.90 13.10
C PHE A 144 0.62 -6.49 14.42
N GLY A 145 0.10 -6.08 15.58
CA GLY A 145 0.36 -6.78 16.84
C GLY A 145 -0.79 -6.83 17.82
N GLY A 146 -2.00 -7.03 17.30
CA GLY A 146 -3.19 -7.33 18.10
C GLY A 146 -4.23 -6.20 18.13
N ASP A 147 -3.85 -4.98 17.73
CA ASP A 147 -4.77 -3.86 17.70
C ASP A 147 -5.82 -4.02 16.59
N GLN A 148 -7.04 -3.57 16.88
CA GLN A 148 -8.10 -3.54 15.89
C GLN A 148 -7.79 -2.50 14.81
N ASP A 149 -8.08 -2.86 13.56
CA ASP A 149 -7.98 -1.98 12.40
C ASP A 149 -9.38 -1.91 11.79
N SER A 150 -9.87 -0.71 11.51
CA SER A 150 -11.22 -0.52 10.96
C SER A 150 -11.34 -1.05 9.52
N ILE A 151 -10.22 -1.27 8.85
CA ILE A 151 -10.14 -1.66 7.43
C ILE A 151 -9.68 -3.12 7.29
N ILE A 152 -8.72 -3.55 8.11
CA ILE A 152 -8.09 -4.87 8.00
C ILE A 152 -8.64 -5.81 9.07
N LYS A 153 -9.25 -6.91 8.64
CA LYS A 153 -9.66 -7.98 9.54
C LYS A 153 -8.45 -8.72 10.11
N ALA A 154 -8.55 -9.21 11.34
CA ALA A 154 -7.50 -10.00 11.98
C ALA A 154 -7.09 -11.23 11.12
N GLU A 155 -8.06 -11.92 10.51
CA GLU A 155 -7.82 -13.08 9.62
C GLU A 155 -7.05 -12.74 8.34
N ASP A 156 -7.12 -11.48 7.88
CA ASP A 156 -6.44 -11.03 6.66
C ASP A 156 -4.96 -10.73 6.91
N LYS A 157 -4.62 -10.26 8.12
CA LYS A 157 -3.22 -10.11 8.58
C LYS A 157 -2.51 -11.47 8.59
N GLY A 158 -3.25 -12.54 8.84
CA GLY A 158 -2.77 -13.92 8.84
C GLY A 158 -2.08 -14.37 7.55
N VAL A 159 -2.39 -13.73 6.40
CA VAL A 159 -1.72 -14.01 5.12
C VAL A 159 -0.23 -13.71 5.18
N VAL A 160 0.17 -12.69 5.95
CA VAL A 160 1.57 -12.31 6.13
C VAL A 160 2.12 -12.89 7.43
N LEU A 161 1.34 -12.81 8.52
CA LEU A 161 1.80 -13.24 9.85
C LEU A 161 2.11 -14.74 9.92
N SER A 162 1.48 -15.58 9.08
CA SER A 162 1.79 -17.01 9.01
C SER A 162 3.19 -17.32 8.46
N LEU A 163 3.88 -16.34 7.86
CA LEU A 163 5.24 -16.50 7.34
C LEU A 163 6.32 -16.31 8.43
N PHE A 164 5.90 -16.04 9.66
CA PHE A 164 6.75 -15.76 10.82
C PHE A 164 6.30 -16.65 11.98
N ASN A 165 7.23 -17.02 12.87
CA ASN A 165 6.94 -17.83 14.05
C ASN A 165 6.15 -17.05 15.11
N SER A 166 6.26 -15.72 15.10
CA SER A 166 5.53 -14.85 16.02
C SER A 166 5.33 -13.44 15.46
N VAL A 167 4.38 -12.72 16.06
CA VAL A 167 4.23 -11.27 15.84
C VAL A 167 5.49 -10.49 16.22
N SER A 168 6.24 -10.95 17.23
CA SER A 168 7.51 -10.30 17.61
C SER A 168 8.54 -10.43 16.50
N GLU A 169 8.72 -11.63 15.95
CA GLU A 169 9.65 -11.86 14.84
C GLU A 169 9.25 -11.05 13.60
N TYR A 170 7.95 -10.93 13.33
CA TYR A 170 7.45 -10.03 12.29
C TYR A 170 7.91 -8.59 12.55
N ARG A 171 7.67 -8.04 13.75
CA ARG A 171 8.07 -6.67 14.08
C ARG A 171 9.58 -6.47 13.98
N ASP A 172 10.37 -7.40 14.51
CA ASP A 172 11.84 -7.37 14.41
C ASP A 172 12.26 -7.36 12.93
N PHE A 173 11.63 -8.18 12.09
CA PHE A 173 11.86 -8.20 10.66
C PHE A 173 11.48 -6.89 9.97
N ILE A 174 10.48 -6.13 10.42
CA ILE A 174 10.10 -4.82 9.83
C ILE A 174 10.96 -3.68 10.39
N GLU A 175 11.43 -3.79 11.63
CA GLU A 175 12.16 -2.73 12.33
C GLU A 175 13.67 -2.77 12.05
N ALA A 176 14.24 -3.94 11.77
CA ALA A 176 15.68 -4.13 11.52
C ALA A 176 16.28 -3.09 10.52
N ASP A 177 17.53 -2.69 10.74
CA ASP A 177 18.22 -1.69 9.93
C ASP A 177 18.49 -2.12 8.48
N GLU A 178 18.56 -1.13 7.59
CA GLU A 178 18.34 -1.30 6.15
C GLU A 178 19.58 -1.71 5.32
N VAL A 179 20.73 -1.91 5.95
CA VAL A 179 22.02 -2.18 5.29
C VAL A 179 21.99 -3.46 4.41
N LEU A 180 20.99 -4.33 4.59
CA LEU A 180 20.84 -5.62 3.87
C LEU A 180 19.95 -5.62 2.61
N ILE A 181 19.26 -4.53 2.25
CA ILE A 181 18.09 -4.63 1.35
C ILE A 181 18.34 -4.09 -0.07
N GLN A 182 19.46 -3.40 -0.31
CA GLN A 182 19.77 -2.96 -1.68
C GLN A 182 20.15 -4.10 -2.64
N SER A 183 20.52 -5.29 -2.16
CA SER A 183 20.85 -6.45 -3.02
C SER A 183 19.63 -7.34 -3.28
N TYR A 184 18.79 -7.58 -2.26
CA TYR A 184 17.60 -8.44 -2.37
C TYR A 184 16.46 -7.78 -3.16
N VAL A 185 16.17 -6.50 -2.89
CA VAL A 185 15.18 -5.73 -3.66
C VAL A 185 15.69 -5.41 -5.06
N LYS A 186 16.99 -5.52 -5.33
CA LYS A 186 17.45 -5.43 -6.72
C LYS A 186 17.08 -6.71 -7.48
N SER A 187 17.49 -7.90 -7.03
CA SER A 187 17.35 -9.12 -7.86
C SER A 187 15.91 -9.51 -8.28
N GLU A 188 14.87 -9.23 -7.48
CA GLU A 188 13.46 -9.49 -7.85
C GLU A 188 12.57 -8.23 -7.91
N ALA A 189 13.04 -7.09 -7.38
CA ALA A 189 12.29 -5.83 -7.34
C ALA A 189 12.97 -4.65 -8.06
N ILE A 190 13.96 -4.91 -8.94
CA ILE A 190 14.59 -3.93 -9.85
C ILE A 190 13.57 -3.04 -10.60
N SER A 191 12.31 -3.47 -10.76
CA SER A 191 11.25 -2.66 -11.38
C SER A 191 10.61 -1.61 -10.46
N TYR A 192 10.56 -1.79 -9.13
CA TYR A 192 9.69 -0.98 -8.26
C TYR A 192 10.28 0.37 -7.87
N ARG A 193 11.57 0.42 -7.49
CA ARG A 193 12.27 1.70 -7.31
C ARG A 193 12.32 2.50 -8.62
N GLN A 194 12.33 1.87 -9.80
CA GLN A 194 12.23 2.62 -11.06
C GLN A 194 10.81 3.13 -11.37
N LEU A 195 9.77 2.51 -10.79
CA LEU A 195 8.38 2.96 -10.91
C LEU A 195 8.05 4.11 -9.95
N ASP A 196 8.72 4.19 -8.79
CA ASP A 196 8.55 5.25 -7.77
C ASP A 196 9.66 6.34 -7.83
N LEU A 197 10.94 6.00 -8.05
CA LEU A 197 12.11 6.90 -8.03
C LEU A 197 12.61 7.37 -9.41
N LYS A 198 11.78 8.12 -10.13
CA LYS A 198 12.32 9.28 -10.89
C LYS A 198 12.38 10.50 -9.97
N VAL A 199 12.95 10.35 -8.78
CA VAL A 199 13.14 11.43 -7.79
C VAL A 199 14.61 11.38 -7.42
N LYS A 200 15.42 12.26 -8.03
CA LYS A 200 16.62 12.73 -7.35
C LYS A 200 16.15 13.51 -6.10
N PRO A 201 16.85 13.42 -4.96
CA PRO A 201 16.65 14.41 -3.91
C PRO A 201 16.79 15.80 -4.56
N VAL A 202 15.83 16.68 -4.25
CA VAL A 202 15.95 18.09 -4.61
C VAL A 202 17.02 18.64 -3.68
N ASP A 203 18.09 19.16 -4.26
CA ASP A 203 19.12 19.94 -3.55
C ASP A 203 18.49 21.19 -2.90
#